data_AF-A0A3P8IUD0-F1
#
_entry.id   AF-A0A3P8IUD0-F1
#
_cell.length_a   1.000
_cell.length_b   1.000
_cell.length_c   1.000
_cell.angle_alpha   90.00
_cell.angle_beta   90.00
_cell.angle_gamma   90.00
#
_symmetry.space_group_name_H-M   'P 1'
#
loop_
_entity.id
_entity.type
_entity.pdbx_description
1 polymer ?
#
loop_
_entity_poly.entity_id
_entity_poly.type
_entity_poly.pdbx_seq_one_letter_code
_entity_poly.pdbx_strand_id
1 'polypeptide(L)'
;MDPEGVWNCFCRVLDGVMQNVGVGPENIACLGISVQRNSLMLWERETGKPRSRVISWQDLRATELTKKWNKSFIMRSLKAGGHVLYWISRFARFKALASYRCRTTLACIRLKHFLDDRPSLVEECRRGRICYGCLETWFLWRLTNAKVFATDISCASVSGMYDPFTVSVTIVD
;
A
#
# COMPACT_ATOMS: atom_id res chain seq x y z
N MET A 1 13.37 4.90 -0.05
CA MET A 1 14.15 4.96 -1.30
C MET A 1 13.71 6.17 -2.11
N ASP A 2 14.56 6.70 -2.98
CA ASP A 2 14.16 7.79 -3.88
C ASP A 2 13.21 7.24 -4.96
N PRO A 3 11.98 7.75 -5.10
CA PRO A 3 11.03 7.23 -6.07
C PRO A 3 11.54 7.35 -7.51
N GLU A 4 12.03 8.51 -7.93
CA GLU A 4 12.53 8.68 -9.31
C GLU A 4 13.73 7.78 -9.60
N GLY A 5 14.63 7.57 -8.63
CA GLY A 5 15.68 6.56 -8.74
C GLY A 5 15.16 5.14 -8.96
N VAL A 6 14.06 4.75 -8.30
CA VAL A 6 13.41 3.45 -8.51
C VAL A 6 12.78 3.36 -9.90
N TRP A 7 12.10 4.40 -10.37
CA TRP A 7 11.54 4.45 -11.73
C TRP A 7 12.61 4.39 -12.81
N ASN A 8 13.66 5.20 -12.69
CA ASN A 8 14.76 5.21 -13.65
C ASN A 8 15.51 3.88 -13.65
N CYS A 9 15.60 3.18 -12.52
CA CYS A 9 16.11 1.82 -12.48
C CYS A 9 15.22 0.86 -13.28
N PHE A 10 13.90 0.92 -13.06
CA PHE A 10 12.92 0.11 -13.79
C PHE A 10 12.99 0.33 -15.31
N CYS A 11 12.98 1.58 -15.78
CA CYS A 11 13.09 1.88 -17.22
C CYS A 11 14.41 1.38 -17.81
N ARG A 12 15.55 1.60 -17.13
CA ARG A 12 16.86 1.14 -17.61
C ARG A 12 16.93 -0.38 -17.77
N VAL A 13 16.31 -1.13 -16.85
CA VAL A 13 16.27 -2.60 -16.95
C VAL A 13 15.41 -3.04 -18.14
N LEU A 14 14.25 -2.41 -18.35
CA LEU A 14 13.40 -2.70 -19.51
C LEU A 14 14.13 -2.41 -20.84
N ASP A 15 14.71 -1.22 -20.96
CA ASP A 15 15.44 -0.81 -22.15
C ASP A 15 16.64 -1.73 -22.42
N GLY A 16 17.37 -2.10 -21.37
CA GLY A 16 18.50 -3.02 -21.48
C GLY A 16 18.09 -4.42 -21.94
N VAL A 17 16.95 -4.94 -21.45
CA VAL A 17 16.44 -6.25 -21.91
C VAL A 17 15.99 -6.19 -23.37
N MET A 18 15.28 -5.13 -23.77
CA MET A 18 14.84 -4.95 -25.16
C MET A 18 16.04 -4.85 -26.13
N GLN A 19 17.07 -4.09 -25.75
CA GLN A 19 18.31 -3.96 -26.53
C GLN A 19 19.08 -5.27 -26.63
N ASN A 20 19.20 -6.02 -25.52
CA ASN A 20 19.94 -7.29 -25.50
C ASN A 20 19.28 -8.37 -26.37
N VAL A 21 17.94 -8.39 -26.44
CA VAL A 21 17.19 -9.36 -27.24
C VAL A 21 16.97 -8.85 -28.67
N GLY A 22 17.15 -7.56 -28.94
CA GLY A 22 16.95 -6.95 -30.25
C GLY A 22 15.48 -6.86 -30.66
N VAL A 23 14.57 -6.70 -29.68
CA VAL A 23 13.12 -6.61 -29.92
C VAL A 23 12.60 -5.22 -29.58
N GLY A 24 11.73 -4.70 -30.45
CA GLY A 24 11.00 -3.46 -30.18
C GLY A 24 9.74 -3.71 -29.32
N PRO A 25 9.17 -2.65 -28.70
CA PRO A 25 7.97 -2.73 -27.86
C PRO A 25 6.77 -3.39 -28.55
N GLU A 26 6.65 -3.27 -29.87
CA GLU A 26 5.60 -3.87 -30.69
C GLU A 26 5.58 -5.40 -30.67
N ASN A 27 6.70 -6.03 -30.28
CA ASN A 27 6.82 -7.48 -30.17
C ASN A 27 6.43 -8.01 -28.78
N ILE A 28 6.04 -7.12 -27.85
CA ILE A 28 5.70 -7.46 -26.47
C ILE A 28 4.19 -7.57 -26.33
N ALA A 29 3.69 -8.80 -26.16
CA ALA A 29 2.25 -9.04 -26.00
C ALA A 29 1.68 -8.43 -24.70
N CYS A 30 2.44 -8.49 -23.60
CA CYS A 30 2.00 -7.97 -22.30
C CYS A 30 3.18 -7.67 -21.36
N LEU A 31 2.93 -6.82 -20.36
CA LEU A 31 3.85 -6.56 -19.25
C LEU A 31 3.25 -7.06 -17.94
N GLY A 32 3.90 -8.06 -17.33
CA GLY A 32 3.57 -8.49 -15.96
C GLY A 32 4.35 -7.68 -14.93
N ILE A 33 3.64 -7.08 -13.97
CA ILE A 33 4.26 -6.29 -12.89
C ILE A 33 4.18 -7.07 -11.58
N SER A 34 5.34 -7.31 -10.98
CA SER A 34 5.46 -7.85 -9.63
C SER A 34 6.44 -6.99 -8.84
N VAL A 35 6.08 -6.63 -7.61
CA VAL A 35 6.83 -5.66 -6.82
C VAL A 35 7.10 -6.15 -5.40
N GLN A 36 8.03 -5.46 -4.75
CA GLN A 36 8.23 -5.54 -3.32
C GLN A 36 6.96 -5.05 -2.59
N ARG A 37 6.11 -6.01 -2.21
CA ARG A 37 4.83 -5.74 -1.54
C ARG A 37 5.02 -4.90 -0.28
N ASN A 38 3.98 -4.15 0.06
CA ASN A 38 3.88 -3.38 1.29
C ASN A 38 4.86 -2.18 1.36
N SER A 39 5.75 -1.99 0.39
CA SER A 39 6.40 -0.69 0.20
C SER A 39 5.35 0.31 -0.31
N LEU A 40 5.27 1.49 0.29
CA LEU A 40 4.25 2.49 -0.01
C LEU A 40 4.85 3.85 -0.33
N MET A 41 4.11 4.67 -1.07
CA MET A 41 4.48 6.05 -1.35
C MET A 41 3.26 6.94 -1.58
N LEU A 42 3.49 8.25 -1.51
CA LEU A 42 2.51 9.28 -1.80
C LEU A 42 3.01 10.18 -2.93
N TRP A 43 2.12 10.60 -3.81
CA TRP A 43 2.40 11.52 -4.91
C TRP A 43 1.23 12.45 -5.19
N GLU A 44 1.49 13.58 -5.83
CA GLU A 44 0.45 14.49 -6.30
C GLU A 44 -0.33 13.87 -7.46
N ARG A 45 -1.67 13.92 -7.39
CA ARG A 45 -2.55 13.38 -8.41
C ARG A 45 -2.37 14.09 -9.75
N GLU A 46 -2.32 15.42 -9.75
CA GLU A 46 -2.27 16.21 -10.99
C GLU A 46 -0.90 16.13 -11.67
N THR A 47 0.18 16.24 -10.89
CA THR A 47 1.53 16.38 -11.44
C THR A 47 2.30 15.06 -11.50
N GLY A 48 1.84 14.02 -10.78
CA GLY A 48 2.57 12.77 -10.59
C GLY A 48 3.83 12.91 -9.71
N LYS A 49 4.11 14.10 -9.16
CA LYS A 49 5.34 14.36 -8.40
C LYS A 49 5.30 13.63 -7.06
N PRO A 50 6.35 12.86 -6.71
CA PRO A 50 6.41 12.20 -5.41
C PRO A 50 6.42 13.19 -4.25
N ARG A 51 5.57 12.95 -3.25
CA ARG A 51 5.47 13.74 -2.00
C ARG A 51 6.09 13.03 -0.81
N SER A 52 6.39 11.74 -0.97
CA SER A 52 7.19 10.97 -0.03
C SER A 52 8.30 10.23 -0.76
N ARG A 53 9.36 9.90 -0.02
CA ARG A 53 10.23 8.78 -0.41
C ARG A 53 9.43 7.48 -0.37
N VAL A 54 9.87 6.45 -1.07
CA VAL A 54 9.33 5.10 -0.91
C VAL A 54 9.61 4.63 0.51
N ILE A 55 8.55 4.35 1.27
CA ILE A 55 8.61 3.80 2.63
C ILE A 55 8.61 2.28 2.50
N SER A 56 9.79 1.67 2.68
CA SER A 56 10.01 0.23 2.52
C SER A 56 9.22 -0.58 3.54
N TRP A 57 8.86 -1.83 3.21
CA TRP A 57 8.29 -2.78 4.18
C TRP A 57 9.20 -3.07 5.37
N GLN A 58 10.51 -2.82 5.23
CA GLN A 58 11.51 -2.96 6.28
C GLN A 58 11.58 -1.71 7.19
N ASP A 59 10.83 -0.66 6.91
CA ASP A 59 10.87 0.56 7.73
C ASP A 59 10.28 0.28 9.12
N LEU A 60 11.09 0.50 10.16
CA LEU A 60 10.74 0.23 11.55
C LEU A 60 10.36 1.49 12.34
N ARG A 61 10.30 2.68 11.73
CA ARG A 61 10.06 3.93 12.47
C ARG A 61 8.69 3.96 13.16
N ALA A 62 7.70 3.25 12.59
CA ALA A 62 6.36 3.15 13.18
C ALA A 62 6.25 2.10 14.32
N THR A 63 7.37 1.56 14.83
CA THR A 63 7.36 0.52 15.86
C THR A 63 6.78 0.99 17.19
N GLU A 64 7.13 2.20 17.64
CA GLU A 64 6.58 2.74 18.89
C GLU A 64 5.08 3.04 18.77
N LEU A 65 4.65 3.56 17.61
CA LEU A 65 3.24 3.73 17.31
C LEU A 65 2.49 2.39 17.39
N THR A 66 3.05 1.33 16.81
CA THR A 66 2.48 -0.02 16.84
C THR A 66 2.35 -0.57 18.28
N LYS A 67 3.39 -0.40 19.11
CA LYS A 67 3.38 -0.81 20.52
C LYS A 67 2.28 -0.06 21.29
N LYS A 68 2.16 1.26 21.09
CA LYS A 68 1.13 2.09 21.71
C LYS A 68 -0.28 1.64 21.31
N TRP A 69 -0.51 1.40 20.02
CA TRP A 69 -1.80 0.92 19.51
C TRP A 69 -2.19 -0.44 20.08
N ASN A 70 -1.25 -1.40 20.11
CA ASN A 70 -1.52 -2.73 20.66
C ASN A 70 -1.84 -2.73 22.15
N LYS A 71 -1.33 -1.76 22.91
CA LYS A 71 -1.62 -1.58 24.34
C LYS A 71 -2.88 -0.75 24.62
N SER A 72 -3.46 -0.10 23.60
CA SER A 72 -4.61 0.77 23.75
C SER A 72 -5.85 0.02 24.26
N PHE A 73 -6.68 0.73 25.03
CA PHE A 73 -7.96 0.21 25.50
C PHE A 73 -8.87 -0.23 24.34
N ILE A 74 -8.86 0.51 23.23
CA ILE A 74 -9.61 0.20 22.01
C ILE A 74 -9.21 -1.19 21.49
N MET A 75 -7.92 -1.45 21.31
CA MET A 75 -7.45 -2.74 20.79
C MET A 75 -7.80 -3.90 21.74
N ARG A 76 -7.64 -3.69 23.06
CA ARG A 76 -8.01 -4.71 24.06
C ARG A 76 -9.51 -5.02 24.01
N SER A 77 -10.35 -3.99 23.89
CA SER A 77 -11.81 -4.13 23.82
C SER A 77 -12.24 -4.83 22.53
N LEU A 78 -11.65 -4.47 21.38
CA LEU A 78 -11.92 -5.12 20.09
C LEU A 78 -11.59 -6.62 20.14
N LYS A 79 -10.43 -6.99 20.70
CA LYS A 79 -10.06 -8.40 20.84
C LYS A 79 -11.02 -9.16 21.76
N ALA A 80 -11.37 -8.58 22.90
CA ALA A 80 -12.32 -9.19 23.85
C ALA A 80 -13.71 -9.39 23.19
N GLY A 81 -14.24 -8.37 22.51
CA GLY A 81 -15.46 -8.49 21.72
C GLY A 81 -15.36 -9.55 20.63
N GLY A 82 -14.23 -9.62 19.93
CA GLY A 82 -13.94 -10.68 18.97
C GLY A 82 -13.99 -12.09 19.58
N HIS A 83 -13.45 -12.28 20.79
CA HIS A 83 -13.53 -13.56 21.49
C HIS A 83 -14.98 -13.95 21.83
N VAL A 84 -15.76 -13.01 22.36
CA VAL A 84 -17.18 -13.24 22.71
C VAL A 84 -17.99 -13.57 21.46
N LEU A 85 -17.85 -12.77 20.41
CA LEU A 85 -18.56 -12.99 19.14
C LEU A 85 -18.14 -14.29 18.46
N TYR A 86 -16.86 -14.66 18.52
CA TYR A 86 -16.40 -15.94 17.99
C TYR A 86 -16.94 -17.12 18.79
N TRP A 87 -17.04 -16.99 20.12
CA TRP A 87 -17.60 -18.04 20.97
C TRP A 87 -19.08 -18.33 20.62
N ILE A 88 -19.88 -17.29 20.39
CA ILE A 88 -21.29 -17.41 20.03
C ILE A 88 -21.48 -17.86 18.57
N SER A 89 -20.85 -17.16 17.61
CA SER A 89 -21.17 -17.33 16.18
C SER A 89 -20.28 -18.33 15.43
N ARG A 90 -19.08 -18.62 15.96
CA ARG A 90 -18.02 -19.43 15.32
C ARG A 90 -17.50 -18.91 13.96
N PHE A 91 -17.84 -17.68 13.55
CA PHE A 91 -17.36 -17.13 12.28
C PHE A 91 -15.87 -16.76 12.30
N ALA A 92 -15.14 -17.11 11.23
CA ALA A 92 -13.70 -16.90 11.11
C ALA A 92 -13.26 -15.43 11.25
N ARG A 93 -14.09 -14.47 10.82
CA ARG A 93 -13.81 -13.03 10.97
C ARG A 93 -13.62 -12.59 12.41
N PHE A 94 -14.40 -13.15 13.34
CA PHE A 94 -14.29 -12.81 14.75
C PHE A 94 -13.08 -13.48 15.39
N LYS A 95 -12.69 -14.68 14.91
CA LYS A 95 -11.41 -15.30 15.28
C LYS A 95 -10.21 -14.45 14.86
N ALA A 96 -10.26 -13.89 13.65
CA ALA A 96 -9.24 -12.97 13.15
C ALA A 96 -9.16 -11.69 13.98
N LEU A 97 -10.31 -11.09 14.33
CA LEU A 97 -10.37 -9.92 15.21
C LEU A 97 -9.83 -10.22 16.62
N ALA A 98 -10.23 -11.35 17.21
CA ALA A 98 -9.77 -11.80 18.53
C ALA A 98 -8.24 -11.96 18.59
N SER A 99 -7.65 -12.44 17.49
CA SER A 99 -6.20 -12.67 17.37
C SER A 99 -5.45 -11.50 16.74
N TYR A 100 -6.13 -10.38 16.48
CA TYR A 100 -5.54 -9.27 15.74
C TYR A 100 -4.39 -8.64 16.53
N ARG A 101 -3.29 -8.39 15.81
CA ARG A 101 -2.13 -7.68 16.33
C ARG A 101 -1.63 -6.75 15.26
N CYS A 102 -1.60 -5.47 15.60
CA CYS A 102 -1.02 -4.45 14.76
C CYS A 102 0.49 -4.73 14.60
N ARG A 103 0.99 -4.71 13.37
CA ARG A 103 2.41 -4.91 13.05
C ARG A 103 2.94 -3.69 12.33
N THR A 104 4.19 -3.32 12.61
CA THR A 104 4.89 -2.22 11.92
C THR A 104 4.95 -2.43 10.42
N THR A 105 4.94 -3.69 9.98
CA THR A 105 4.92 -4.02 8.56
C THR A 105 3.64 -3.53 7.89
N LEU A 106 2.49 -3.38 8.55
CA LEU A 106 1.26 -2.91 7.89
C LEU A 106 1.44 -1.49 7.31
N ALA A 107 1.04 -1.32 6.05
CA ALA A 107 1.18 -0.04 5.35
C ALA A 107 0.41 1.08 6.06
N CYS A 108 -0.79 0.82 6.56
CA CYS A 108 -1.62 1.81 7.26
C CYS A 108 -0.91 2.44 8.48
N ILE A 109 -0.08 1.68 9.20
CA ILE A 109 0.62 2.18 10.38
C ILE A 109 1.82 3.03 10.00
N ARG A 110 2.57 2.63 8.98
CA ARG A 110 3.66 3.44 8.42
C ARG A 110 3.14 4.72 7.77
N LEU A 111 2.00 4.64 7.09
CA LEU A 111 1.30 5.80 6.54
C LEU A 111 0.85 6.75 7.66
N LYS A 112 0.20 6.23 8.71
CA LYS A 112 -0.20 7.05 9.86
C LYS A 112 1.00 7.74 10.49
N HIS A 113 2.07 6.99 10.79
CA HIS A 113 3.28 7.54 11.38
C HIS A 113 3.91 8.64 10.50
N PHE A 114 3.92 8.45 9.17
CA PHE A 114 4.42 9.45 8.23
C PHE A 114 3.58 10.74 8.22
N LEU A 115 2.26 10.61 8.35
CA LEU A 115 1.31 11.72 8.32
C LEU A 115 1.17 12.46 9.66
N ASP A 116 1.48 11.81 10.78
CA ASP A 116 1.32 12.40 12.13
C ASP A 116 2.08 13.73 12.29
N ASP A 117 3.25 13.87 11.65
CA ASP A 117 4.06 15.11 11.68
C ASP A 117 3.79 16.05 10.50
N ARG A 118 2.75 15.80 9.69
CA ARG A 118 2.49 16.51 8.41
C ARG A 118 1.02 16.90 8.25
N PRO A 119 0.49 17.83 9.06
CA PRO A 119 -0.92 18.22 9.02
C PRO A 119 -1.34 18.85 7.68
N SER A 120 -0.47 19.60 7.02
CA SER A 120 -0.75 20.15 5.69
C SER A 120 -0.97 19.05 4.63
N LEU A 121 -0.16 17.99 4.67
CA LEU A 121 -0.28 16.87 3.75
C LEU A 121 -1.57 16.08 4.01
N VAL A 122 -1.98 15.93 5.28
CA VAL A 122 -3.27 15.32 5.63
C VAL A 122 -4.43 16.09 5.00
N GLU A 123 -4.37 17.42 5.03
CA GLU A 123 -5.38 18.27 4.41
C GLU A 123 -5.37 18.16 2.87
N GLU A 124 -4.20 18.06 2.25
CA GLU A 124 -4.08 17.76 0.82
C GLU A 124 -4.68 16.39 0.46
N CYS A 125 -4.47 15.36 1.28
CA CYS A 125 -5.09 14.04 1.12
C CYS A 125 -6.62 14.11 1.21
N ARG A 126 -7.16 14.87 2.18
CA ARG A 126 -8.62 15.05 2.32
C ARG A 126 -9.26 15.73 1.12
N ARG A 127 -8.51 16.61 0.45
CA ARG A 127 -8.95 17.29 -0.79
C ARG A 127 -8.74 16.44 -2.05
N GLY A 128 -8.30 15.19 -1.93
CA GLY A 128 -8.08 14.30 -3.07
C GLY A 128 -6.86 14.63 -3.95
N ARG A 129 -6.02 15.60 -3.52
CA ARG A 129 -4.83 16.05 -4.28
C ARG A 129 -3.67 15.06 -4.21
N ILE A 130 -3.68 14.15 -3.24
CA ILE A 130 -2.62 13.18 -3.01
C ILE A 130 -3.14 11.77 -3.29
N CYS A 131 -2.38 11.03 -4.08
CA CYS A 131 -2.54 9.61 -4.27
C CYS A 131 -1.68 8.84 -3.25
N TYR A 132 -2.23 7.74 -2.75
CA TYR A 132 -1.52 6.73 -1.96
C TYR A 132 -1.51 5.43 -2.75
N GLY A 133 -0.39 4.73 -2.77
CA GLY A 133 -0.32 3.40 -3.33
C GLY A 133 0.94 2.65 -2.95
N CYS A 134 0.90 1.35 -3.19
CA CYS A 134 2.11 0.54 -3.23
C CYS A 134 2.84 0.73 -4.58
N LEU A 135 4.02 0.13 -4.72
CA LEU A 135 4.89 0.36 -5.88
C LEU A 135 4.22 -0.02 -7.21
N GLU A 136 3.40 -1.06 -7.25
CA GLU A 136 2.69 -1.50 -8.45
C GLU A 136 1.66 -0.46 -8.91
N THR A 137 0.92 0.12 -7.96
CA THR A 137 -0.04 1.18 -8.26
C THR A 137 0.66 2.39 -8.87
N TRP A 138 1.82 2.74 -8.32
CA TRP A 138 2.62 3.86 -8.83
C TRP A 138 3.24 3.56 -10.21
N PHE A 139 3.75 2.35 -10.43
CA PHE A 139 4.26 1.95 -11.75
C PHE A 139 3.16 1.96 -12.81
N LEU A 140 1.97 1.40 -12.50
CA LEU A 140 0.82 1.46 -13.41
C LEU A 140 0.41 2.90 -13.70
N TRP A 141 0.33 3.74 -12.68
CA TRP A 141 0.02 5.16 -12.83
C TRP A 141 1.01 5.86 -13.76
N ARG A 142 2.31 5.59 -13.63
CA ARG A 142 3.37 6.18 -14.46
C ARG A 142 3.36 5.63 -15.89
N LEU A 143 3.29 4.32 -16.06
CA LEU A 143 3.24 3.65 -17.38
C LEU A 143 2.03 4.10 -18.21
N THR A 144 0.92 4.39 -17.56
CA THR A 144 -0.33 4.77 -18.23
C THR A 144 -0.54 6.28 -18.31
N ASN A 145 0.45 7.10 -17.93
CA ASN A 145 0.32 8.56 -17.86
C ASN A 145 -0.93 9.01 -17.09
N ALA A 146 -1.06 8.53 -15.84
CA ALA A 146 -2.16 8.83 -14.91
C ALA A 146 -3.56 8.32 -15.32
N LYS A 147 -3.68 7.49 -16.37
CA LYS A 147 -4.98 6.94 -16.81
C LYS A 147 -5.49 5.80 -15.93
N VAL A 148 -4.60 5.04 -15.29
CA VAL A 148 -4.96 3.86 -14.49
C VAL A 148 -4.45 4.01 -13.06
N PHE A 149 -5.37 3.95 -12.09
CA PHE A 149 -5.08 3.89 -10.67
C PHE A 149 -5.65 2.59 -10.09
N ALA A 150 -4.83 1.54 -10.10
CA ALA A 150 -5.26 0.21 -9.70
C ALA A 150 -4.19 -0.53 -8.89
N THR A 151 -4.65 -1.45 -8.05
CA THR A 151 -3.82 -2.40 -7.31
C THR A 151 -4.49 -3.78 -7.37
N ASP A 152 -3.71 -4.84 -7.25
CA ASP A 152 -4.24 -6.19 -7.20
C ASP A 152 -4.61 -6.59 -5.75
N ILE A 153 -5.39 -7.66 -5.61
CA ILE A 153 -5.86 -8.14 -4.31
C ILE A 153 -4.68 -8.56 -3.41
N SER A 154 -3.59 -9.10 -3.96
CA SER A 154 -2.40 -9.48 -3.19
C SER A 154 -1.74 -8.26 -2.56
N CYS A 155 -1.52 -7.18 -3.32
CA CYS A 155 -0.96 -5.94 -2.78
C CYS A 155 -1.92 -5.22 -1.84
N ALA A 156 -3.22 -5.19 -2.14
CA ALA A 156 -4.23 -4.60 -1.28
C ALA A 156 -4.31 -5.29 0.09
N SER A 157 -4.26 -6.63 0.12
CA SER A 157 -4.43 -7.44 1.33
C SER A 157 -3.39 -7.18 2.42
N VAL A 158 -2.18 -6.76 2.04
CA VAL A 158 -1.08 -6.49 2.99
C VAL A 158 -1.06 -5.05 3.49
N SER A 159 -1.90 -4.17 2.93
CA SER A 159 -1.96 -2.76 3.32
C SER A 159 -2.49 -2.54 4.74
N GLY A 160 -3.29 -3.48 5.25
CA GLY A 160 -4.06 -3.31 6.49
C GLY A 160 -5.28 -2.38 6.34
N MET A 161 -5.67 -2.03 5.12
CA MET A 161 -6.85 -1.21 4.78
C MET A 161 -7.83 -1.93 3.85
N TYR A 162 -7.59 -3.22 3.59
CA TYR A 162 -8.44 -4.08 2.79
C TYR A 162 -9.08 -5.14 3.68
N ASP A 163 -10.40 -5.33 3.56
CA ASP A 163 -11.11 -6.40 4.27
C ASP A 163 -11.06 -7.69 3.42
N PRO A 164 -10.33 -8.73 3.87
CA PRO A 164 -10.23 -9.98 3.12
C PRO A 164 -11.52 -10.82 3.14
N PHE A 165 -12.52 -10.48 3.97
CA PHE A 165 -13.76 -11.23 4.07
C PHE A 165 -14.86 -10.73 3.13
N THR A 166 -14.68 -9.55 2.52
CA THR A 166 -15.69 -8.94 1.66
C THR A 166 -15.39 -9.08 0.18
N VAL A 167 -14.21 -9.60 -0.21
CA VAL A 167 -13.65 -9.69 -1.58
C VAL A 167 -14.59 -9.12 -2.65
N SER A 168 -14.65 -7.80 -2.69
CA SER A 168 -15.35 -7.06 -3.73
C SER A 168 -14.29 -6.38 -4.57
N VAL A 169 -14.26 -6.69 -5.86
CA VAL A 169 -13.45 -5.93 -6.82
C VAL A 169 -14.12 -4.58 -6.98
N THR A 170 -13.70 -3.60 -6.17
CA THR A 170 -14.17 -2.22 -6.34
C THR A 170 -13.31 -1.58 -7.43
N ILE A 171 -13.82 -1.58 -8.66
CA ILE A 171 -13.31 -0.68 -9.69
C ILE A 171 -13.76 0.72 -9.25
N VAL A 172 -12.79 1.57 -8.91
CA VAL A 172 -13.05 2.98 -8.62
C VAL A 172 -12.87 3.70 -9.95
N ASP A 173 -13.98 4.11 -10.56
CA ASP A 173 -14.01 4.95 -11.76
C ASP A 173 -13.47 6.37 -11.47
#